data_AF-A0A1V4EL53-F1
#
_entry.id   AF-A0A1V4EL53-F1
#
_cell.length_a   1.000
_cell.length_b   1.000
_cell.length_c   1.000
_cell.angle_alpha   90.00
_cell.angle_beta   90.00
_cell.angle_gamma   90.00
#
_symmetry.space_group_name_H-M   'P 1'
#
loop_
_entity.id
_entity.type
_entity.pdbx_description
1 polymer ?
#
loop_
_entity_poly.entity_id
_entity_poly.type
_entity_poly.pdbx_seq_one_letter_code
_entity_poly.pdbx_strand_id
1 'polypeptide(L)'
;MGGCNHRNRTTWAAYQRAVEDHADQIDTWFRNGQEGEPPAEPDQPTIYWKPGNPLFCERDIAATRRSLLELDTQAAQLAATSDGHRARGGGGDGRVSGSKTSGSVSPAADILDRLVGDLFDVEDEWRSLRGYQPRPTTPVGPRGSHPRSRTIGWLADHLADILAHEDMTGLPRKVFNWERILRHLNKDARPSTSSPIRCPRPTCGERRVAWDDERHYYACGACGNIIYETEHDEHEREQAEAADLARLESSLPSAVAHQVLTPGPRDDAETRTAGTLPVVDPIRIDPDTLRLILRAPYNRPLTEAEILTLPWPPCPSCSGSIHVEHTIVERAGKAAATVGGRPLPAIAPERHAMPKFWRCIGTQDEPACGAEGSA
;
A
#
# COMPACT_ATOMS: atom_id res chain seq x y z
N MET A 1 18.74 1.02 12.61
CA MET A 1 18.05 2.31 12.87
C MET A 1 17.07 2.65 11.75
N GLY A 2 15.92 3.22 12.10
CA GLY A 2 14.76 3.37 11.22
C GLY A 2 14.85 4.52 10.20
N GLY A 3 13.81 4.61 9.35
CA GLY A 3 13.73 5.57 8.25
C GLY A 3 13.61 7.02 8.72
N CYS A 4 13.06 7.25 9.92
CA CYS A 4 12.91 8.58 10.53
C CYS A 4 14.22 9.39 10.56
N ASN A 5 15.37 8.72 10.74
CA ASN A 5 16.70 9.34 10.79
C ASN A 5 17.57 8.99 9.57
N HIS A 6 17.01 8.44 8.48
CA HIS A 6 17.80 8.06 7.30
C HIS A 6 18.44 9.27 6.62
N ARG A 7 17.65 10.31 6.32
CA ARG A 7 18.16 11.56 5.70
C ARG A 7 19.29 12.18 6.53
N ASN A 8 19.08 12.31 7.84
CA ASN A 8 20.07 12.84 8.77
C ASN A 8 21.38 12.03 8.75
N ARG A 9 21.30 10.69 8.73
CA ARG A 9 22.48 9.82 8.62
C ARG A 9 23.19 9.98 7.28
N THR A 10 22.45 10.05 6.17
CA THR A 10 23.04 10.27 4.85
C THR A 10 23.77 11.61 4.80
N THR A 11 23.17 12.67 5.35
CA THR A 11 23.80 13.98 5.47
C THR A 11 25.05 13.94 6.35
N TRP A 12 24.99 13.27 7.51
CA TRP A 12 26.16 13.14 8.39
C TRP A 12 27.28 12.33 7.75
N ALA A 13 26.97 11.22 7.08
CA ALA A 13 27.94 10.41 6.37
C ALA A 13 28.58 11.17 5.19
N ALA A 14 27.82 12.03 4.50
CA ALA A 14 28.37 12.91 3.46
C ALA A 14 29.33 13.95 4.06
N TYR A 15 28.99 14.53 5.20
CA TYR A 15 29.89 15.42 5.93
C TYR A 15 31.17 14.72 6.38
N GLN A 16 31.08 13.50 6.93
CA GLN A 16 32.26 12.72 7.33
C GLN A 16 33.19 12.44 6.14
N ARG A 17 32.66 12.07 4.98
CA ARG A 17 33.47 11.93 3.76
C ARG A 17 34.11 13.25 3.34
N ALA A 18 33.37 14.36 3.42
CA ALA A 18 33.92 15.67 3.10
C ALA A 18 35.06 16.08 4.04
N VAL A 19 34.99 15.70 5.32
CA VAL A 19 36.08 15.89 6.30
C VAL A 19 37.28 15.02 5.96
N GLU A 20 37.08 13.77 5.57
CA GLU A 20 38.15 12.87 5.10
C GLU A 20 38.82 13.43 3.84
N ASP A 21 38.02 13.83 2.84
CA ASP A 21 38.51 14.44 1.60
C ASP A 21 39.24 15.77 1.86
N HIS A 22 38.80 16.55 2.85
CA HIS A 22 39.47 17.78 3.26
C HIS A 22 40.83 17.50 3.89
N ALA A 23 40.96 16.48 4.73
CA ALA A 23 42.24 16.07 5.31
C ALA A 23 43.25 15.71 4.20
N ASP A 24 42.82 14.96 3.18
CA ASP A 24 43.66 14.61 2.03
C ASP A 24 44.09 15.84 1.20
N GLN A 25 43.19 16.82 1.06
CA GLN A 25 43.48 18.09 0.39
C GLN A 25 44.50 18.93 1.18
N ILE A 26 44.36 18.99 2.50
CA ILE A 26 45.30 19.68 3.39
C ILE A 26 46.69 19.04 3.31
N ASP A 27 46.77 17.71 3.36
CA ASP A 27 48.04 16.99 3.20
C ASP A 27 48.69 17.23 1.83
N THR A 28 47.88 17.38 0.79
CA THR A 28 48.35 17.73 -0.55
C THR A 28 48.87 19.17 -0.61
N TRP A 29 48.16 20.12 0.00
CA TRP A 29 48.57 21.51 0.09
C TRP A 29 49.89 21.68 0.87
N PHE A 30 50.06 20.97 1.99
CA PHE A 30 51.32 20.95 2.74
C PHE A 30 52.48 20.38 1.91
N ARG A 31 52.26 19.27 1.19
CA ARG A 31 53.28 18.67 0.30
C ARG A 31 53.71 19.59 -0.83
N ASN A 32 52.81 20.46 -1.30
CA ASN A 32 53.08 21.45 -2.34
C ASN A 32 53.69 22.76 -1.79
N GLY A 33 54.24 22.75 -0.57
CA GLY A 33 54.91 23.93 -0.01
C GLY A 33 53.98 25.06 0.37
N GLN A 34 52.69 24.77 0.62
CA GLN A 34 51.68 25.76 1.03
C GLN A 34 51.44 26.86 -0.01
N GLU A 35 51.71 26.60 -1.29
CA GLU A 35 51.41 27.56 -2.36
C GLU A 35 49.89 27.64 -2.60
N GLY A 36 49.33 28.85 -2.53
CA GLY A 36 47.91 29.12 -2.78
C GLY A 36 47.05 29.24 -1.51
N GLU A 37 45.74 29.37 -1.70
CA GLU A 37 44.77 29.45 -0.62
C GLU A 37 44.55 28.06 0.00
N PRO A 38 44.53 27.91 1.35
CA PRO A 38 44.30 26.63 1.99
C PRO A 38 42.89 26.10 1.65
N PRO A 39 42.73 24.77 1.47
CA PRO A 39 41.42 24.15 1.29
C PRO A 39 40.41 24.58 2.37
N ALA A 40 39.25 25.07 1.93
CA ALA A 40 38.19 25.51 2.84
C ALA A 40 37.64 24.34 3.67
N GLU A 41 37.41 24.58 4.96
CA GLU A 41 36.85 23.57 5.86
C GLU A 41 35.40 23.25 5.46
N PRO A 42 35.00 21.96 5.43
CA PRO A 42 33.63 21.59 5.08
C PRO A 42 32.62 22.07 6.12
N ASP A 43 31.53 22.69 5.66
CA ASP A 43 30.46 23.18 6.53
C ASP A 43 29.76 22.04 7.29
N GLN A 44 29.69 22.16 8.61
CA GLN A 44 28.98 21.19 9.44
C GLN A 44 27.47 21.30 9.24
N PRO A 45 26.77 20.22 8.84
CA PRO A 45 25.33 20.28 8.64
C PRO A 45 24.60 20.41 9.98
N THR A 46 23.59 21.28 10.04
CA THR A 46 22.66 21.32 11.19
C THR A 46 21.69 20.15 11.12
N ILE A 47 21.84 19.17 12.01
CA ILE A 47 21.03 17.95 12.02
C ILE A 47 20.15 17.91 13.27
N TYR A 48 18.84 17.79 13.07
CA TYR A 48 17.86 17.57 14.14
C TYR A 48 17.53 16.08 14.22
N TRP A 49 18.16 15.38 15.17
CA TRP A 49 17.85 13.98 15.42
C TRP A 49 16.45 13.84 16.00
N LYS A 50 15.60 13.03 15.37
CA LYS A 50 14.31 12.69 15.94
C LYS A 50 14.51 11.56 16.95
N PRO A 51 14.18 11.75 18.23
CA PRO A 51 14.11 10.66 19.19
C PRO A 51 12.99 9.71 18.74
N GLY A 52 13.24 8.41 18.69
CA GLY A 52 12.25 7.41 18.30
C GLY A 52 12.19 6.32 19.34
N ASN A 53 11.25 6.33 20.26
CA ASN A 53 11.51 5.75 21.59
C ASN A 53 11.54 4.19 21.65
N PRO A 54 12.61 3.53 22.14
CA PRO A 54 13.92 4.09 22.51
C PRO A 54 14.93 4.21 21.36
N LEU A 55 14.80 3.47 20.25
CA LEU A 55 15.68 3.60 19.06
C LEU A 55 14.96 3.82 17.71
N PHE A 56 13.66 3.53 17.64
CA PHE A 56 12.82 3.67 16.45
C PHE A 56 11.52 4.43 16.76
N CYS A 57 11.11 5.32 15.85
CA CYS A 57 9.83 6.04 15.99
C CYS A 57 8.65 5.06 15.77
N GLU A 58 7.46 5.35 16.32
CA GLU A 58 6.26 4.52 16.13
C GLU A 58 5.94 4.24 14.65
N ARG A 59 6.21 5.23 13.79
CA ARG A 59 6.06 5.10 12.34
C ARG A 59 6.99 4.04 11.74
N ASP A 60 8.25 3.98 12.21
CA ASP A 60 9.22 2.99 11.74
C ASP A 60 8.82 1.59 12.23
N ILE A 61 8.36 1.46 13.48
CA ILE A 61 7.83 0.21 14.02
C ILE A 61 6.64 -0.28 13.19
N ALA A 62 5.68 0.60 12.91
CA ALA A 62 4.51 0.28 12.09
C ALA A 62 4.88 -0.11 10.65
N ALA A 63 5.85 0.57 10.05
CA ALA A 63 6.35 0.25 8.72
C ALA A 63 7.03 -1.13 8.69
N THR A 64 7.92 -1.42 9.64
CA THR A 64 8.57 -2.73 9.74
C THR A 64 7.57 -3.85 10.00
N ARG A 65 6.55 -3.61 10.85
CA ARG A 65 5.47 -4.58 11.07
C ARG A 65 4.71 -4.88 9.79
N ARG A 66 4.32 -3.85 9.03
CA ARG A 66 3.64 -4.03 7.74
C ARG A 66 4.50 -4.85 6.78
N SER A 67 5.77 -4.50 6.63
CA SER A 67 6.69 -5.21 5.74
C SER A 67 6.90 -6.67 6.17
N LEU A 68 7.00 -6.96 7.46
CA LEU A 68 7.07 -8.35 7.96
C LEU A 68 5.86 -9.18 7.53
N LEU A 69 4.64 -8.64 7.66
CA LEU A 69 3.42 -9.33 7.24
C LEU A 69 3.37 -9.50 5.72
N GLU A 70 3.80 -8.49 4.97
CA GLU A 70 3.89 -8.51 3.52
C GLU A 70 4.87 -9.57 3.00
N LEU A 71 5.96 -9.85 3.74
CA LEU A 71 6.89 -10.94 3.39
C LEU A 71 6.18 -12.29 3.29
N ASP A 72 5.21 -12.58 4.16
CA ASP A 72 4.52 -13.88 4.13
C ASP A 72 3.65 -14.00 2.87
N THR A 73 2.91 -12.94 2.53
CA THR A 73 2.10 -12.85 1.31
C THR A 73 2.97 -13.02 0.07
N GLN A 74 4.07 -12.26 -0.03
CA GLN A 74 4.97 -12.32 -1.18
C GLN A 74 5.70 -13.67 -1.28
N ALA A 75 6.08 -14.26 -0.15
CA ALA A 75 6.72 -15.56 -0.14
C ALA A 75 5.74 -16.69 -0.50
N ALA A 76 4.47 -16.58 -0.11
CA ALA A 76 3.41 -17.50 -0.54
C ALA A 76 3.15 -17.40 -2.04
N GLN A 77 3.12 -16.17 -2.58
CA GLN A 77 2.99 -15.93 -4.02
C GLN A 77 4.17 -16.52 -4.80
N LEU A 78 5.40 -16.28 -4.36
CA LEU A 78 6.60 -16.83 -4.99
C LEU A 78 6.61 -18.37 -4.97
N ALA A 79 6.21 -18.96 -3.84
CA ALA A 79 6.08 -20.41 -3.73
C ALA A 79 5.06 -20.94 -4.75
N ALA A 80 3.87 -20.33 -4.81
CA ALA A 80 2.80 -20.74 -5.71
C ALA A 80 3.17 -20.62 -7.20
N THR A 81 3.89 -19.57 -7.59
CA THR A 81 4.38 -19.44 -8.97
C THR A 81 5.48 -20.45 -9.29
N SER A 82 6.36 -20.72 -8.33
CA SER A 82 7.49 -21.64 -8.49
C SER A 82 7.12 -23.12 -8.49
N ASP A 83 6.09 -23.52 -7.74
CA ASP A 83 5.58 -24.91 -7.69
C ASP A 83 4.96 -25.34 -9.02
N GLY A 84 4.81 -24.40 -9.95
CA GLY A 84 4.29 -24.66 -11.26
C GLY A 84 2.82 -25.01 -11.15
N HIS A 85 1.99 -23.97 -11.30
CA HIS A 85 1.00 -24.03 -12.38
C HIS A 85 1.71 -24.33 -13.71
N ARG A 86 2.30 -25.54 -13.85
CA ARG A 86 2.38 -26.25 -15.11
C ARG A 86 0.93 -26.31 -15.53
N ALA A 87 0.54 -25.43 -16.44
CA ALA A 87 -0.76 -25.47 -17.07
C ALA A 87 -1.01 -26.93 -17.42
N ARG A 88 -2.03 -27.52 -16.81
CA ARG A 88 -2.41 -28.94 -16.92
C ARG A 88 -2.83 -29.32 -18.36
N GLY A 89 -2.56 -28.46 -19.35
CA GLY A 89 -2.95 -28.57 -20.75
C GLY A 89 -1.81 -28.81 -21.74
N GLY A 90 -0.56 -29.01 -21.31
CA GLY A 90 0.55 -29.36 -22.20
C GLY A 90 0.83 -30.86 -22.21
N GLY A 91 -0.08 -31.66 -22.78
CA GLY A 91 0.13 -33.09 -23.01
C GLY A 91 1.38 -33.33 -23.86
N GLY A 92 2.44 -33.81 -23.22
CA GLY A 92 3.70 -34.16 -23.86
C GLY A 92 4.41 -35.21 -23.03
N ASP A 93 3.90 -36.43 -23.11
CA ASP A 93 4.60 -37.64 -22.67
C ASP A 93 5.98 -37.70 -23.33
N GLY A 94 7.01 -37.44 -22.53
CA GLY A 94 8.39 -37.40 -23.01
C GLY A 94 9.38 -37.58 -21.86
N ARG A 95 9.25 -38.70 -21.12
CA ARG A 95 10.26 -39.14 -20.15
C ARG A 95 11.57 -39.44 -20.89
N VAL A 96 12.51 -38.50 -20.89
CA VAL A 96 13.88 -38.76 -21.32
C VAL A 96 14.67 -39.25 -20.11
N SER A 97 14.92 -40.55 -20.07
CA SER A 97 15.76 -41.22 -19.08
C SER A 97 17.23 -40.91 -19.36
N GLY A 98 17.87 -40.17 -18.46
CA GLY A 98 19.32 -40.18 -18.31
C GLY A 98 20.03 -38.86 -18.63
N SER A 99 20.16 -37.98 -17.63
CA SER A 99 21.30 -37.05 -17.58
C SER A 99 21.52 -36.49 -16.17
N LYS A 100 22.75 -36.69 -15.68
CA LYS A 100 23.55 -35.96 -14.67
C LYS A 100 22.80 -35.05 -13.67
N THR A 101 23.03 -35.35 -12.38
CA THR A 101 22.72 -34.57 -11.17
C THR A 101 22.29 -33.12 -11.44
N SER A 102 20.99 -32.90 -11.45
CA SER A 102 20.36 -31.60 -11.66
C SER A 102 20.83 -30.59 -10.62
N GLY A 103 21.11 -29.35 -11.04
CA GLY A 103 21.18 -28.20 -10.13
C GLY A 103 19.91 -28.10 -9.27
N SER A 104 20.00 -27.39 -8.15
CA SER A 104 18.92 -27.26 -7.15
C SER A 104 17.57 -27.03 -7.81
N VAL A 105 16.57 -27.76 -7.33
CA VAL A 105 15.32 -28.06 -8.04
C VAL A 105 14.42 -26.82 -8.23
N SER A 106 14.73 -25.67 -7.60
CA SER A 106 14.15 -24.36 -7.95
C SER A 106 14.93 -23.23 -7.27
N PRO A 107 15.48 -22.23 -8.00
CA PRO A 107 16.09 -21.04 -7.40
C PRO A 107 15.17 -20.27 -6.43
N ALA A 108 13.85 -20.35 -6.63
CA ALA A 108 12.88 -19.74 -5.72
C ALA A 108 12.86 -20.42 -4.35
N ALA A 109 12.98 -21.76 -4.32
CA ALA A 109 13.05 -22.51 -3.06
C ALA A 109 14.30 -22.14 -2.26
N ASP A 110 15.46 -22.01 -2.92
CA ASP A 110 16.71 -21.59 -2.25
C ASP A 110 16.59 -20.19 -1.62
N ILE A 111 15.89 -19.27 -2.29
CA ILE A 111 15.65 -17.91 -1.79
C ILE A 111 14.69 -17.93 -0.60
N LEU A 112 13.62 -18.74 -0.67
CA LEU A 112 12.65 -18.89 0.42
C LEU A 112 13.29 -19.55 1.65
N ASP A 113 14.12 -20.58 1.45
CA ASP A 113 14.86 -21.23 2.54
C ASP A 113 15.82 -20.24 3.20
N ARG A 114 16.51 -19.40 2.42
CA ARG A 114 17.37 -18.34 2.95
C ARG A 114 16.59 -17.27 3.72
N LEU A 115 15.43 -16.84 3.23
CA LEU A 115 14.55 -15.92 3.95
C LEU A 115 14.16 -16.50 5.32
N VAL A 116 13.73 -17.76 5.34
CA VAL A 116 13.31 -18.42 6.58
C VAL A 116 14.48 -18.57 7.54
N GLY A 117 15.66 -18.95 7.04
CA GLY A 117 16.90 -18.99 7.83
C GLY A 117 17.23 -17.65 8.47
N ASP A 118 17.24 -16.57 7.69
CA ASP A 118 17.52 -15.21 8.19
C ASP A 118 16.50 -14.76 9.25
N LEU A 119 15.21 -15.10 9.11
CA LEU A 119 14.19 -14.79 10.10
C LEU A 119 14.32 -15.66 11.36
N PHE A 120 14.74 -16.91 11.19
CA PHE A 120 15.02 -17.80 12.31
C PHE A 120 16.19 -17.31 13.14
N ASP A 121 17.27 -16.88 12.50
CA ASP A 121 18.44 -16.32 13.18
C ASP A 121 18.04 -15.10 14.03
N VAL A 122 17.18 -14.21 13.51
CA VAL A 122 16.66 -13.05 14.25
C VAL A 122 15.83 -13.48 15.48
N GLU A 123 14.93 -14.44 15.32
CA GLU A 123 14.12 -14.94 16.44
C GLU A 123 14.99 -15.63 17.49
N ASP A 124 15.96 -16.45 17.08
CA ASP A 124 16.84 -17.20 17.99
C ASP A 124 17.80 -16.25 18.73
N GLU A 125 18.33 -15.23 18.05
CA GLU A 125 19.10 -14.13 18.66
C GLU A 125 18.26 -13.40 19.71
N TRP A 126 17.02 -13.02 19.39
CA TRP A 126 16.15 -12.33 20.35
C TRP A 126 15.77 -13.21 21.55
N ARG A 127 15.47 -14.50 21.31
CA ARG A 127 15.18 -15.46 22.39
C ARG A 127 16.38 -15.60 23.32
N SER A 128 17.60 -15.68 22.77
CA SER A 128 18.84 -15.75 23.54
C SER A 128 19.03 -14.51 24.42
N LEU A 129 18.88 -13.30 23.85
CA LEU A 129 19.00 -12.03 24.57
C LEU A 129 17.99 -11.91 25.73
N ARG A 130 16.78 -12.43 25.56
CA ARG A 130 15.71 -12.38 26.57
C ARG A 130 15.66 -13.57 27.51
N GLY A 131 16.55 -14.56 27.33
CA GLY A 131 16.51 -15.81 28.09
C GLY A 131 15.23 -16.62 27.89
N TYR A 132 14.56 -16.45 26.74
CA TYR A 132 13.42 -17.28 26.39
C TYR A 132 13.85 -18.70 26.04
N GLN A 133 12.92 -19.64 26.18
CA GLN A 133 13.15 -21.00 25.70
C GLN A 133 13.50 -20.98 24.21
N PRO A 134 14.43 -21.84 23.75
CA PRO A 134 14.78 -21.93 22.34
C PRO A 134 13.53 -22.26 21.52
N ARG A 135 13.53 -21.92 20.23
CA ARG A 135 12.43 -22.32 19.33
C ARG A 135 12.23 -23.83 19.47
N PRO A 136 10.99 -24.32 19.64
CA PRO A 136 10.75 -25.75 19.64
C PRO A 136 11.29 -26.30 18.32
N THR A 137 12.30 -27.16 18.41
CA THR A 137 12.85 -27.87 17.25
C THR A 137 11.78 -28.81 16.76
N THR A 138 10.92 -28.33 15.85
CA THR A 138 10.03 -29.23 15.13
C THR A 138 10.93 -30.26 14.44
N PRO A 139 10.80 -31.56 14.77
CA PRO A 139 11.65 -32.59 14.19
C PRO A 139 11.44 -32.57 12.68
N VAL A 140 12.43 -32.06 11.95
CA VAL A 140 12.55 -31.98 10.48
C VAL A 140 11.22 -32.25 9.77
N GLY A 141 10.27 -31.34 9.98
CA GLY A 141 8.95 -31.41 9.38
C GLY A 141 9.03 -31.02 7.90
N PRO A 142 7.99 -31.33 7.09
CA PRO A 142 7.96 -30.95 5.69
C PRO A 142 8.23 -29.44 5.54
N ARG A 143 9.20 -29.11 4.68
CA ARG A 143 9.52 -27.74 4.27
C ARG A 143 8.22 -27.09 3.79
N GLY A 144 7.72 -26.10 4.54
CA GLY A 144 6.36 -25.61 4.31
C GLY A 144 6.20 -24.15 4.72
N SER A 145 5.09 -23.55 4.30
CA SER A 145 4.70 -22.17 4.65
C SER A 145 4.49 -21.96 6.16
N HIS A 146 4.11 -23.01 6.89
CA HIS A 146 3.68 -22.89 8.29
C HIS A 146 4.79 -22.42 9.26
N PRO A 147 6.02 -22.95 9.24
CA PRO A 147 7.12 -22.40 10.05
C PRO A 147 7.40 -20.92 9.77
N ARG A 148 7.36 -20.49 8.51
CA ARG A 148 7.59 -19.10 8.11
C ARG A 148 6.52 -18.17 8.69
N SER A 149 5.23 -18.46 8.44
CA SER A 149 4.12 -17.64 8.96
C SER A 149 4.13 -17.55 10.48
N ARG A 150 4.48 -18.66 11.17
CA ARG A 150 4.60 -18.70 12.63
C ARG A 150 5.72 -17.77 13.15
N THR A 151 6.90 -17.82 12.54
CA THR A 151 8.01 -16.93 12.94
C THR A 151 7.71 -15.48 12.60
N ILE A 152 7.13 -15.18 11.44
CA ILE A 152 6.71 -13.82 11.09
C ILE A 152 5.69 -13.28 12.11
N GLY A 153 4.67 -14.06 12.47
CA GLY A 153 3.71 -13.68 13.51
C GLY A 153 4.37 -13.41 14.85
N TRP A 154 5.25 -14.32 15.29
CA TRP A 154 5.99 -14.15 16.55
C TRP A 154 6.86 -12.89 16.57
N LEU A 155 7.58 -12.61 15.47
CA LEU A 155 8.39 -11.40 15.32
C LEU A 155 7.53 -10.14 15.29
N ALA A 156 6.36 -10.16 14.64
CA ALA A 156 5.45 -9.02 14.58
C ALA A 156 4.87 -8.64 15.95
N ASP A 157 4.59 -9.64 16.78
CA ASP A 157 4.10 -9.49 18.16
C ASP A 157 5.17 -8.86 19.07
N HIS A 158 6.43 -9.30 18.96
CA HIS A 158 7.54 -8.81 19.79
C HIS A 158 8.31 -7.65 19.17
N LEU A 159 7.87 -7.12 18.02
CA LEU A 159 8.64 -6.17 17.23
C LEU A 159 9.02 -4.91 18.00
N ALA A 160 8.11 -4.37 18.81
CA ALA A 160 8.38 -3.15 19.57
C ALA A 160 9.53 -3.35 20.57
N ASP A 161 9.53 -4.49 21.28
CA ASP A 161 10.59 -4.83 22.23
C ASP A 161 11.91 -5.15 21.54
N ILE A 162 11.85 -5.85 20.39
CA ILE A 162 13.04 -6.15 19.57
C ILE A 162 13.68 -4.83 19.11
N LEU A 163 12.89 -3.91 18.58
CA LEU A 163 13.39 -2.62 18.09
C LEU A 163 13.82 -1.69 19.23
N ALA A 164 13.39 -1.95 20.46
CA ALA A 164 13.89 -1.23 21.63
C ALA A 164 15.34 -1.62 22.00
N HIS A 165 15.86 -2.74 21.52
CA HIS A 165 17.20 -3.25 21.84
C HIS A 165 18.27 -2.75 20.85
N GLU A 166 19.42 -2.33 21.37
CA GLU A 166 20.51 -1.75 20.57
C GLU A 166 21.15 -2.72 19.57
N ASP A 167 21.35 -3.96 19.99
CA ASP A 167 21.92 -5.01 19.13
C ASP A 167 20.99 -5.39 17.95
N MET A 168 19.68 -5.21 18.11
CA MET A 168 18.69 -5.59 17.09
C MET A 168 18.38 -4.48 16.09
N THR A 169 19.16 -3.40 16.08
CA THR A 169 18.92 -2.24 15.20
C THR A 169 19.03 -2.55 13.70
N GLY A 170 19.60 -3.69 13.33
CA GLY A 170 19.72 -4.18 11.96
C GLY A 170 18.43 -4.80 11.38
N LEU A 171 17.46 -5.19 12.22
CA LEU A 171 16.29 -5.95 11.80
C LEU A 171 15.46 -5.25 10.69
N PRO A 172 15.08 -3.97 10.82
CA PRO A 172 14.27 -3.32 9.78
C PRO A 172 14.93 -3.33 8.40
N ARG A 173 16.26 -3.15 8.36
CA ARG A 173 17.01 -3.20 7.09
C ARG A 173 16.94 -4.59 6.46
N LYS A 174 17.07 -5.66 7.26
CA LYS A 174 16.93 -7.04 6.78
C LYS A 174 15.53 -7.28 6.21
N VAL A 175 14.47 -6.88 6.94
CA VAL A 175 13.07 -7.03 6.51
C VAL A 175 12.79 -6.29 5.20
N PHE A 176 13.12 -5.00 5.11
CA PHE A 176 12.89 -4.22 3.88
C PHE A 176 13.72 -4.74 2.69
N ASN A 177 14.93 -5.28 2.94
CA ASN A 177 15.72 -5.90 1.89
C ASN A 177 15.06 -7.16 1.35
N TRP A 178 14.53 -8.01 2.24
CA TRP A 178 13.77 -9.20 1.84
C TRP A 178 12.49 -8.85 1.08
N GLU A 179 11.76 -7.83 1.51
CA GLU A 179 10.55 -7.35 0.83
C GLU A 179 10.90 -6.89 -0.58
N ARG A 180 11.98 -6.13 -0.75
CA ARG A 180 12.48 -5.71 -2.06
C ARG A 180 12.88 -6.90 -2.94
N ILE A 181 13.56 -7.90 -2.38
CA ILE A 181 13.97 -9.11 -3.11
C ILE A 181 12.74 -9.90 -3.58
N LEU A 182 11.81 -10.21 -2.67
CA LEU A 182 10.61 -10.98 -3.02
C LEU A 182 9.71 -10.23 -3.99
N ARG A 183 9.51 -8.92 -3.80
CA ARG A 183 8.79 -8.07 -4.76
C ARG A 183 9.45 -8.09 -6.14
N HIS A 184 10.77 -8.15 -6.22
CA HIS A 184 11.49 -8.26 -7.49
C HIS A 184 11.32 -9.65 -8.13
N LEU A 185 11.23 -10.72 -7.35
CA LEU A 185 11.08 -12.08 -7.87
C LEU A 185 9.64 -12.38 -8.28
N ASN A 186 8.66 -11.78 -7.59
CA ASN A 186 7.25 -11.84 -7.96
C ASN A 186 6.93 -10.96 -9.18
N LYS A 187 7.93 -10.41 -9.89
CA LYS A 187 7.74 -9.51 -11.04
C LYS A 187 6.91 -10.10 -12.19
N ASP A 188 6.71 -11.42 -12.24
CA ASP A 188 5.74 -12.03 -13.17
C ASP A 188 4.27 -11.67 -12.86
N ALA A 189 3.99 -11.05 -11.71
CA ALA A 189 2.69 -10.50 -11.34
C ALA A 189 2.64 -8.97 -11.36
N ARG A 190 3.71 -8.28 -11.76
CA ARG A 190 3.60 -6.84 -12.03
C ARG A 190 2.93 -6.64 -13.38
N PRO A 191 1.95 -5.72 -13.50
CA PRO A 191 1.68 -5.14 -14.81
C PRO A 191 3.03 -4.69 -15.36
N SER A 192 3.37 -5.12 -16.58
CA SER A 192 4.69 -4.93 -17.17
C SER A 192 5.25 -3.56 -16.83
N THR A 193 6.54 -3.46 -16.45
CA THR A 193 7.18 -2.18 -16.12
C THR A 193 6.95 -1.12 -17.18
N SER A 194 6.72 -1.55 -18.43
CA SER A 194 6.08 -0.79 -19.50
C SER A 194 4.56 -0.90 -19.38
N SER A 195 3.87 0.17 -19.02
CA SER A 195 2.40 0.21 -19.15
C SER A 195 2.01 0.26 -20.64
N PRO A 196 0.94 -0.45 -21.05
CA PRO A 196 0.42 -0.38 -22.42
C PRO A 196 -0.16 0.99 -22.78
N ILE A 197 -0.42 1.86 -21.80
CA ILE A 197 -1.06 3.15 -22.04
C ILE A 197 -0.15 4.10 -22.82
N ARG A 198 -0.77 4.90 -23.69
CA ARG A 198 -0.11 6.07 -24.29
C ARG A 198 0.04 7.17 -23.24
N CYS A 199 1.14 7.91 -23.30
CA CYS A 199 1.32 9.11 -22.49
C CYS A 199 0.15 10.10 -22.71
N PRO A 200 -0.52 10.57 -21.65
CA PRO A 200 -1.70 11.44 -21.76
C PRO A 200 -1.34 12.85 -22.27
N ARG A 201 -0.05 13.21 -22.27
CA ARG A 201 0.41 14.48 -22.82
C ARG A 201 0.11 14.52 -24.32
N PRO A 202 -0.73 15.47 -24.81
CA PRO A 202 -1.22 15.48 -26.21
C PRO A 202 -0.11 15.56 -27.25
N THR A 203 1.01 16.20 -26.91
CA THR A 203 2.16 16.35 -27.80
C THR A 203 3.06 15.11 -27.85
N CYS A 204 2.93 14.18 -26.90
CA CYS A 204 3.80 13.02 -26.79
C CYS A 204 3.16 11.77 -27.41
N GLY A 205 2.02 11.30 -26.88
CA GLY A 205 1.30 10.11 -27.38
C GLY A 205 2.07 8.78 -27.41
N GLU A 206 3.33 8.76 -26.95
CA GLU A 206 4.23 7.60 -26.93
C GLU A 206 3.80 6.54 -25.91
N ARG A 207 4.03 5.26 -26.25
CA ARG A 207 3.75 4.08 -25.39
C ARG A 207 4.94 3.66 -24.53
N ARG A 208 5.72 4.65 -24.08
CA ARG A 208 6.90 4.43 -23.24
C ARG A 208 6.63 4.89 -21.81
N VAL A 209 5.47 4.55 -21.27
CA VAL A 209 5.13 4.87 -19.88
C VAL A 209 5.64 3.74 -19.00
N ALA A 210 6.49 4.05 -18.03
CA ALA A 210 7.07 3.05 -17.15
C ALA A 210 6.91 3.40 -15.67
N TRP A 211 6.67 2.40 -14.83
CA TRP A 211 6.61 2.60 -13.38
C TRP A 211 8.00 2.85 -12.80
N ASP A 212 8.15 3.96 -12.07
CA ASP A 212 9.33 4.30 -11.30
C ASP A 212 9.15 3.79 -9.85
N ASP A 213 9.91 2.75 -9.51
CA ASP A 213 9.88 2.11 -8.19
C ASP A 213 10.38 3.00 -7.06
N GLU A 214 11.33 3.88 -7.34
CA GLU A 214 11.92 4.73 -6.30
C GLU A 214 10.98 5.86 -5.92
N ARG A 215 10.18 6.31 -6.89
CA ARG A 215 9.36 7.51 -6.75
C ARG A 215 7.86 7.24 -6.68
N HIS A 216 7.45 5.98 -6.88
CA HIS A 216 6.06 5.52 -6.79
C HIS A 216 5.10 6.26 -7.73
N TYR A 217 5.51 6.46 -8.99
CA TYR A 217 4.67 7.01 -10.04
C TYR A 217 5.04 6.44 -11.41
N TYR A 218 4.20 6.64 -12.42
CA TYR A 218 4.52 6.33 -13.81
C TYR A 218 5.22 7.51 -14.47
N ALA A 219 6.29 7.25 -15.22
CA ALA A 219 7.04 8.25 -15.96
C ALA A 219 7.05 7.90 -17.45
N CYS A 220 6.73 8.85 -18.31
CA CYS A 220 6.92 8.70 -19.75
C CYS A 220 8.42 8.84 -20.09
N GLY A 221 9.03 7.79 -20.62
CA GLY A 221 10.43 7.79 -21.04
C GLY A 221 10.75 8.72 -22.23
N ALA A 222 9.73 9.26 -22.92
CA ALA A 222 9.93 10.17 -24.05
C ALA A 222 9.86 11.66 -23.65
N CYS A 223 8.82 12.06 -22.92
CA CYS A 223 8.61 13.47 -22.54
C CYS A 223 8.82 13.76 -21.04
N GLY A 224 9.13 12.73 -20.24
CA GLY A 224 9.32 12.85 -18.79
C GLY A 224 8.03 13.14 -18.01
N ASN A 225 6.85 13.06 -18.64
CA ASN A 225 5.59 13.32 -17.96
C ASN A 225 5.39 12.32 -16.81
N ILE A 226 5.12 12.84 -15.63
CA ILE A 226 4.81 12.07 -14.44
C ILE A 226 3.29 11.86 -14.42
N ILE A 227 2.86 10.64 -14.16
CA ILE A 227 1.46 10.22 -14.09
C ILE A 227 1.30 9.48 -12.76
N TYR A 228 0.39 9.96 -11.92
CA TYR A 228 0.12 9.28 -10.65
C TYR A 228 -0.60 7.95 -10.89
N GLU A 229 -0.48 7.00 -9.95
CA GLU A 229 -1.10 5.67 -10.07
C GLU A 229 -2.61 5.75 -10.35
N THR A 230 -3.34 6.64 -9.67
CA THR A 230 -4.79 6.83 -9.89
C THR A 230 -5.13 7.40 -11.27
N GLU A 231 -4.32 8.35 -11.78
CA GLU A 231 -4.50 8.92 -13.12
C GLU A 231 -4.14 7.90 -14.20
N HIS A 232 -3.11 7.09 -13.92
CA HIS A 232 -2.67 6.00 -14.76
C HIS A 232 -3.78 4.94 -14.91
N ASP A 233 -4.37 4.49 -13.79
CA ASP A 233 -5.47 3.52 -13.78
C ASP A 233 -6.70 4.04 -14.54
N GLU A 234 -7.03 5.33 -14.38
CA GLU A 234 -8.12 5.97 -15.10
C GLU A 234 -7.87 5.97 -16.62
N HIS A 235 -6.68 6.38 -17.05
CA HIS A 235 -6.30 6.35 -18.45
C HIS A 235 -6.18 4.93 -19.03
N GLU A 236 -5.79 3.94 -18.23
CA GLU A 236 -5.79 2.55 -18.65
C GLU A 236 -7.20 2.06 -18.94
N ARG A 237 -8.15 2.38 -18.04
CA ARG A 237 -9.57 2.08 -18.24
C ARG A 237 -10.16 2.79 -19.46
N GLU A 238 -9.90 4.08 -19.63
CA GLU A 238 -10.36 4.85 -20.80
C GLU A 238 -9.82 4.28 -22.12
N GLN A 239 -8.53 3.91 -22.15
CA GLN A 239 -7.93 3.34 -23.36
C GLN A 239 -8.41 1.92 -23.65
N ALA A 240 -8.69 1.12 -22.60
CA ALA A 240 -9.31 -0.19 -22.76
C ALA A 240 -10.73 -0.07 -23.32
N GLU A 241 -11.56 0.82 -22.76
CA GLU A 241 -12.92 1.10 -23.25
C GLU A 241 -12.90 1.61 -24.70
N ALA A 242 -11.99 2.52 -25.03
CA ALA A 242 -11.82 3.03 -26.40
C ALA A 242 -11.38 1.92 -27.38
N ALA A 243 -10.49 1.02 -26.95
CA ALA A 243 -10.05 -0.11 -27.77
C ALA A 243 -11.19 -1.12 -28.00
N ASP A 244 -12.00 -1.39 -26.99
CA ASP A 244 -13.17 -2.26 -27.10
C ASP A 244 -14.24 -1.65 -28.00
N LEU A 245 -14.52 -0.34 -27.89
CA LEU A 245 -15.41 0.38 -28.80
C LEU A 245 -14.92 0.32 -30.25
N ALA A 246 -13.63 0.56 -30.49
CA ALA A 246 -13.03 0.46 -31.83
C ALA A 246 -13.09 -0.98 -32.39
N ARG A 247 -12.97 -1.99 -31.52
CA ARG A 247 -13.12 -3.39 -31.90
C ARG A 247 -14.58 -3.72 -32.26
N LEU A 248 -15.54 -3.18 -31.53
CA LEU A 248 -16.97 -3.32 -31.85
C LEU A 248 -17.30 -2.63 -33.18
N GLU A 249 -16.82 -1.40 -33.40
CA GLU A 249 -17.03 -0.66 -34.64
C GLU A 249 -16.42 -1.38 -35.85
N SER A 250 -15.21 -1.93 -35.73
CA SER A 250 -14.58 -2.73 -36.79
C SER A 250 -15.22 -4.12 -37.00
N SER A 251 -15.95 -4.62 -36.01
CA SER A 251 -16.70 -5.88 -36.11
C SER A 251 -18.08 -5.73 -36.78
N LEU A 252 -18.61 -4.50 -36.88
CA LEU A 252 -19.88 -4.27 -37.58
C LEU A 252 -19.68 -4.58 -39.06
N PRO A 253 -20.44 -5.52 -39.64
CA PRO A 253 -20.27 -5.92 -41.02
C PRO A 253 -20.50 -4.70 -41.93
N SER A 254 -19.47 -4.35 -42.71
CA SER A 254 -19.46 -3.27 -43.71
C SER A 254 -20.59 -3.36 -44.76
N ALA A 255 -21.35 -4.48 -44.75
CA ALA A 255 -22.43 -4.78 -45.68
C ALA A 255 -23.66 -3.86 -45.61
N VAL A 256 -23.84 -3.05 -44.57
CA VAL A 256 -25.01 -2.15 -44.47
C VAL A 256 -24.78 -0.79 -45.17
N ALA A 257 -23.53 -0.40 -45.44
CA ALA A 257 -23.22 0.92 -45.99
C ALA A 257 -23.36 1.04 -47.53
N HIS A 258 -23.58 -0.06 -48.26
CA HIS A 258 -23.64 -0.06 -49.73
C HIS A 258 -25.01 -0.34 -50.35
N GLN A 259 -26.09 -0.48 -49.57
CA GLN A 259 -27.42 -0.81 -50.10
C GLN A 259 -28.42 0.35 -50.25
N VAL A 260 -28.04 1.59 -49.94
CA VAL A 260 -28.96 2.73 -50.07
C VAL A 260 -28.35 3.81 -50.97
N LEU A 261 -29.14 4.20 -51.98
CA LEU A 261 -28.89 5.23 -53.00
C LEU A 261 -28.24 4.77 -54.32
N THR A 262 -28.86 3.80 -55.00
CA THR A 262 -29.15 4.05 -56.42
C THR A 262 -30.39 4.95 -56.48
N PRO A 263 -30.30 6.19 -56.98
CA PRO A 263 -31.49 7.00 -57.21
C PRO A 263 -32.30 6.33 -58.33
N GLY A 264 -33.44 5.74 -57.96
CA GLY A 264 -34.44 5.31 -58.94
C GLY A 264 -34.94 6.52 -59.75
N PRO A 265 -35.22 6.34 -61.05
CA PRO A 265 -35.72 7.41 -61.89
C PRO A 265 -37.02 7.97 -61.31
N ARG A 266 -37.08 9.30 -61.24
CA ARG A 266 -38.27 10.07 -60.87
C ARG A 266 -39.34 9.84 -61.93
N ASP A 267 -40.40 9.14 -61.55
CA ASP A 267 -41.70 9.29 -62.22
C ASP A 267 -42.50 10.35 -61.47
N ASP A 268 -42.81 11.40 -62.23
CA ASP A 268 -43.63 12.52 -61.82
C ASP A 268 -45.10 12.09 -61.64
N ALA A 269 -45.67 12.40 -60.49
CA ALA A 269 -47.07 12.76 -60.23
C ALA A 269 -47.55 12.14 -58.91
N GLU A 270 -47.72 12.97 -57.88
CA GLU A 270 -49.06 13.19 -57.31
C GLU A 270 -49.01 14.22 -56.18
N THR A 271 -49.79 15.26 -56.41
CA THR A 271 -50.31 16.25 -55.49
C THR A 271 -50.93 15.58 -54.25
N ARG A 272 -50.43 15.83 -53.04
CA ARG A 272 -51.24 15.70 -51.82
C ARG A 272 -50.70 16.51 -50.63
N THR A 273 -51.45 17.57 -50.34
CA THR A 273 -51.89 18.07 -49.01
C THR A 273 -50.92 18.05 -47.83
N ALA A 274 -50.62 19.27 -47.38
CA ALA A 274 -50.05 19.64 -46.10
C ALA A 274 -50.73 18.93 -44.92
N GLY A 275 -49.94 18.18 -44.16
CA GLY A 275 -50.26 17.71 -42.81
C GLY A 275 -49.24 18.28 -41.84
N THR A 276 -49.67 19.21 -41.01
CA THR A 276 -48.93 19.82 -39.91
C THR A 276 -48.46 18.74 -38.93
N LEU A 277 -47.14 18.63 -38.72
CA LEU A 277 -46.56 17.80 -37.66
C LEU A 277 -46.80 18.45 -36.29
N PRO A 278 -47.17 17.68 -35.25
CA PRO A 278 -47.24 18.22 -33.90
C PRO A 278 -45.83 18.51 -33.36
N VAL A 279 -45.66 19.73 -32.87
CA VAL A 279 -44.50 20.15 -32.06
C VAL A 279 -44.54 19.36 -30.75
N VAL A 280 -43.51 18.56 -30.50
CA VAL A 280 -43.28 17.91 -29.20
C VAL A 280 -42.47 18.87 -28.35
N ASP A 281 -43.09 19.42 -27.30
CA ASP A 281 -42.40 20.24 -26.32
C ASP A 281 -41.34 19.43 -25.55
N PRO A 282 -40.16 20.02 -25.24
CA PRO A 282 -39.16 19.35 -24.43
C PRO A 282 -39.62 19.23 -22.98
N ILE A 283 -39.49 18.02 -22.43
CA ILE A 283 -39.73 17.68 -21.03
C ILE A 283 -38.85 18.56 -20.13
N ARG A 284 -39.47 19.43 -19.33
CA ARG A 284 -38.81 20.13 -18.22
C ARG A 284 -38.65 19.14 -17.05
N ILE A 285 -37.41 18.88 -16.66
CA ILE A 285 -37.08 18.18 -15.41
C ILE A 285 -36.90 19.24 -14.32
N ASP A 286 -37.61 19.05 -13.22
CA ASP A 286 -37.64 19.92 -12.03
C ASP A 286 -36.31 19.80 -11.24
N PRO A 287 -35.60 20.90 -10.92
CA PRO A 287 -34.28 20.83 -10.28
C PRO A 287 -34.27 20.41 -8.81
N ASP A 288 -35.43 20.29 -8.14
CA ASP A 288 -35.50 19.99 -6.70
C ASP A 288 -35.60 18.48 -6.36
N THR A 289 -35.52 17.59 -7.36
CA THR A 289 -35.56 16.13 -7.12
C THR A 289 -34.17 15.50 -7.20
N LEU A 290 -33.23 15.95 -6.35
CA LEU A 290 -31.97 15.26 -6.10
C LEU A 290 -32.14 14.32 -4.89
N ARG A 291 -32.50 13.06 -5.17
CA ARG A 291 -32.39 11.97 -4.18
C ARG A 291 -30.93 11.52 -4.10
N LEU A 292 -30.28 11.82 -2.97
CA LEU A 292 -29.01 11.23 -2.56
C LEU A 292 -29.13 9.71 -2.43
N ILE A 293 -28.43 8.97 -3.29
CA ILE A 293 -28.23 7.53 -3.14
C ILE A 293 -26.99 7.33 -2.27
N LEU A 294 -27.20 7.17 -0.97
CA LEU A 294 -26.18 6.60 -0.08
C LEU A 294 -26.22 5.07 -0.22
N ARG A 295 -25.17 4.49 -0.83
CA ARG A 295 -24.92 3.05 -0.78
C ARG A 295 -24.33 2.70 0.58
N ALA A 296 -25.14 2.17 1.48
CA ALA A 296 -24.64 1.41 2.63
C ALA A 296 -24.28 -0.02 2.17
N PRO A 297 -23.19 -0.62 2.67
CA PRO A 297 -22.96 -2.05 2.52
C PRO A 297 -23.97 -2.78 3.42
N TYR A 298 -24.51 -3.90 2.94
CA TYR A 298 -25.54 -4.76 3.55
C TYR A 298 -26.99 -4.44 3.17
N ASN A 299 -27.51 -5.30 2.28
CA ASN A 299 -28.89 -5.37 1.80
C ASN A 299 -29.88 -5.68 2.95
N ARG A 300 -30.39 -4.64 3.60
CA ARG A 300 -31.72 -4.69 4.23
C ARG A 300 -32.35 -3.30 4.20
N PRO A 301 -33.62 -3.14 3.76
CA PRO A 301 -34.32 -1.87 3.93
C PRO A 301 -34.58 -1.63 5.42
N LEU A 302 -34.09 -0.51 5.95
CA LEU A 302 -34.46 0.00 7.27
C LEU A 302 -35.92 0.45 7.24
N THR A 303 -36.66 0.19 8.32
CA THR A 303 -38.05 0.67 8.46
C THR A 303 -38.07 2.06 9.09
N GLU A 304 -39.10 2.86 8.79
CA GLU A 304 -39.30 4.24 9.25
C GLU A 304 -39.21 4.41 10.79
N ALA A 305 -39.42 3.31 11.54
CA ALA A 305 -39.37 3.27 13.00
C ALA A 305 -37.95 3.23 13.60
N GLU A 306 -36.90 2.92 12.81
CA GLU A 306 -35.51 2.88 13.31
C GLU A 306 -34.80 4.26 13.20
N ILE A 307 -35.44 5.24 12.57
CA ILE A 307 -34.87 6.58 12.33
C ILE A 307 -35.10 7.53 13.54
N LEU A 308 -35.95 7.17 14.50
CA LEU A 308 -36.30 8.02 15.62
C LEU A 308 -36.35 7.22 16.92
N THR A 309 -35.24 7.11 17.66
CA THR A 309 -35.19 7.14 19.14
C THR A 309 -33.78 6.83 19.66
N LEU A 310 -33.04 7.86 20.09
CA LEU A 310 -32.07 7.73 21.18
C LEU A 310 -32.13 9.02 22.03
N PRO A 311 -32.45 8.95 23.33
CA PRO A 311 -32.43 10.12 24.19
C PRO A 311 -30.98 10.44 24.60
N TRP A 312 -30.53 11.65 24.28
CA TRP A 312 -29.34 12.26 24.89
C TRP A 312 -29.78 13.16 26.05
N PRO A 313 -29.11 13.11 27.22
CA PRO A 313 -29.41 14.05 28.30
C PRO A 313 -28.93 15.47 27.95
N PRO A 314 -29.66 16.53 28.31
CA PRO A 314 -29.21 17.90 28.07
C PRO A 314 -28.00 18.23 28.95
N CYS A 315 -26.93 18.73 28.33
CA CYS A 315 -25.82 19.35 29.03
C CYS A 315 -26.24 20.79 29.43
N PRO A 316 -26.22 21.18 30.72
CA PRO A 316 -26.81 22.45 31.16
C PRO A 316 -26.04 23.73 30.79
N SER A 317 -24.90 23.66 30.11
CA SER A 317 -23.97 24.80 30.04
C SER A 317 -23.33 25.10 28.68
N CYS A 318 -23.84 24.56 27.57
CA CYS A 318 -23.27 24.86 26.24
C CYS A 318 -24.33 25.46 25.30
N SER A 319 -24.39 26.80 25.24
CA SER A 319 -25.03 27.54 24.15
C SER A 319 -23.99 27.82 23.06
N GLY A 320 -23.75 26.83 22.19
CA GLY A 320 -22.83 26.96 21.06
C GLY A 320 -23.02 25.82 20.06
N SER A 321 -23.09 26.17 18.77
CA SER A 321 -23.27 25.25 17.65
C SER A 321 -22.16 24.20 17.60
N ILE A 322 -22.53 22.92 17.60
CA ILE A 322 -21.62 21.78 17.52
C ILE A 322 -21.39 21.43 16.05
N HIS A 323 -20.14 21.50 15.59
CA HIS A 323 -19.69 20.81 14.37
C HIS A 323 -19.37 19.36 14.72
N VAL A 324 -19.99 18.41 14.02
CA VAL A 324 -19.77 16.97 14.19
C VAL A 324 -18.76 16.50 13.15
N GLU A 325 -17.55 16.12 13.58
CA GLU A 325 -16.66 15.27 12.79
C GLU A 325 -16.99 13.81 13.08
N HIS A 326 -17.21 13.03 12.03
CA HIS A 326 -17.57 11.61 12.13
C HIS A 326 -16.33 10.75 12.44
N THR A 327 -16.22 10.29 13.69
CA THR A 327 -15.30 9.20 14.05
C THR A 327 -16.09 7.90 14.17
N ILE A 328 -15.81 6.94 13.28
CA ILE A 328 -16.40 5.60 13.31
C ILE A 328 -15.81 4.84 14.51
N VAL A 329 -16.66 4.51 15.48
CA VAL A 329 -16.33 3.61 16.59
C VAL A 329 -17.04 2.28 16.33
N GLU A 330 -16.29 1.27 15.89
CA GLU A 330 -16.78 -0.10 15.75
C GLU A 330 -17.01 -0.73 17.13
N ARG A 331 -18.23 -1.22 17.36
CA ARG A 331 -18.58 -2.01 18.56
C ARG A 331 -18.67 -3.47 18.15
N ALA A 332 -17.73 -4.29 18.64
CA ALA A 332 -17.80 -5.74 18.50
C ALA A 332 -18.89 -6.31 19.42
N GLY A 333 -19.97 -6.83 18.82
CA GLY A 333 -20.96 -7.64 19.53
C GLY A 333 -20.41 -9.05 19.78
N LYS A 334 -20.31 -9.45 21.06
CA LYS A 334 -20.00 -10.84 21.45
C LYS A 334 -21.23 -11.73 21.23
N ALA A 335 -21.18 -12.60 20.22
CA ALA A 335 -22.07 -13.75 20.14
C ALA A 335 -21.52 -14.89 21.02
N ALA A 336 -22.34 -15.39 21.94
CA ALA A 336 -22.02 -16.57 22.73
C ALA A 336 -22.27 -17.83 21.88
N ALA A 337 -21.20 -18.52 21.49
CA ALA A 337 -21.28 -19.83 20.85
C ALA A 337 -21.18 -20.94 21.92
N THR A 338 -22.19 -21.81 21.97
CA THR A 338 -22.16 -23.07 22.72
C THR A 338 -21.67 -24.20 21.83
N VAL A 339 -20.62 -24.92 22.24
CA VAL A 339 -20.23 -26.21 21.65
C VAL A 339 -20.28 -27.26 22.77
N GLY A 340 -21.15 -28.27 22.62
CA GLY A 340 -21.13 -29.46 23.48
C GLY A 340 -21.83 -29.37 24.84
N GLY A 341 -22.83 -28.50 25.01
CA GLY A 341 -23.78 -28.61 26.13
C GLY A 341 -23.21 -28.45 27.55
N ARG A 342 -22.02 -27.88 27.71
CA ARG A 342 -21.46 -27.51 29.03
C ARG A 342 -21.14 -26.02 29.08
N PRO A 343 -21.60 -25.28 30.11
CA PRO A 343 -21.22 -23.89 30.31
C PRO A 343 -19.74 -23.79 30.72
N LEU A 344 -18.99 -22.90 30.06
CA LEU A 344 -17.63 -22.52 30.48
C LEU A 344 -17.70 -21.75 31.81
N PRO A 345 -16.71 -21.92 32.72
CA PRO A 345 -16.67 -21.16 33.97
C PRO A 345 -16.53 -19.66 33.70
N ALA A 346 -17.29 -18.86 34.43
CA ALA A 346 -17.31 -17.41 34.33
C ALA A 346 -15.92 -16.83 34.66
N ILE A 347 -15.29 -16.21 33.66
CA ILE A 347 -14.12 -15.34 33.87
C ILE A 347 -14.65 -14.03 34.44
N ALA A 348 -14.21 -13.67 35.64
CA ALA A 348 -14.55 -12.40 36.28
C ALA A 348 -14.13 -11.22 35.38
N PRO A 349 -14.95 -10.17 35.21
CA PRO A 349 -14.57 -9.03 34.41
C PRO A 349 -13.47 -8.24 35.14
N GLU A 350 -12.26 -8.25 34.61
CA GLU A 350 -11.23 -7.28 34.95
C GLU A 350 -11.76 -5.87 34.65
N ARG A 351 -11.77 -5.03 35.68
CA ARG A 351 -12.12 -3.61 35.57
C ARG A 351 -11.00 -2.89 34.82
N HIS A 352 -11.11 -2.80 33.51
CA HIS A 352 -10.33 -1.81 32.77
C HIS A 352 -10.88 -0.41 33.07
N ALA A 353 -10.07 0.40 33.74
CA ALA A 353 -10.30 1.83 33.84
C ALA A 353 -10.30 2.43 32.42
N MET A 354 -11.40 3.07 32.03
CA MET A 354 -11.43 3.88 30.82
C MET A 354 -10.50 5.09 31.00
N PRO A 355 -9.65 5.42 30.02
CA PRO A 355 -8.94 6.68 30.04
C PRO A 355 -9.95 7.81 29.83
N LYS A 356 -10.15 8.64 30.85
CA LYS A 356 -10.87 9.92 30.73
C LYS A 356 -9.94 10.91 30.03
N PHE A 357 -10.01 11.00 28.71
CA PHE A 357 -9.52 12.18 28.00
C PHE A 357 -10.72 12.92 27.41
N TRP A 358 -11.17 13.94 28.13
CA TRP A 358 -11.96 15.02 27.56
C TRP A 358 -11.00 16.20 27.40
N ARG A 359 -10.80 16.67 26.17
CA ARG A 359 -10.06 17.90 25.90
C ARG A 359 -11.05 18.91 25.37
N CYS A 360 -11.36 19.94 26.16
CA CYS A 360 -12.02 21.14 25.64
C CYS A 360 -11.03 21.83 24.71
N ILE A 361 -11.34 21.88 23.41
CA ILE A 361 -10.62 22.72 22.46
C ILE A 361 -11.31 24.08 22.54
N GLY A 362 -10.75 24.99 23.33
CA GLY A 362 -11.09 26.41 23.25
C GLY A 362 -10.56 26.97 21.93
N THR A 363 -11.39 27.73 21.23
CA THR A 363 -10.95 28.57 20.11
C THR A 363 -9.85 29.51 20.59
N GLN A 364 -8.79 29.62 19.78
CA GLN A 364 -7.68 30.55 20.00
C GLN A 364 -8.24 31.97 20.07
N ASP A 365 -8.44 32.52 21.27
CA ASP A 365 -8.40 33.97 21.58
C ASP A 365 -8.85 34.30 23.03
N GLU A 366 -8.58 33.45 24.04
CA GLU A 366 -8.65 33.88 25.44
C GLU A 366 -7.50 33.29 26.29
N PRO A 367 -6.85 34.10 27.16
CA PRO A 367 -5.75 33.65 28.01
C PRO A 367 -6.26 32.76 29.14
N ALA A 368 -5.60 31.61 29.32
CA ALA A 368 -5.91 30.63 30.35
C ALA A 368 -5.91 31.25 31.75
N CYS A 369 -7.05 31.16 32.45
CA CYS A 369 -7.14 31.40 33.89
C CYS A 369 -6.23 30.39 34.63
N GLY A 370 -5.35 30.92 35.47
CA GLY A 370 -4.50 30.16 36.36
C GLY A 370 -5.29 29.36 37.38
N ALA A 371 -4.87 28.11 37.60
CA ALA A 371 -5.29 27.31 38.74
C ALA A 371 -4.15 27.31 39.77
N GLU A 372 -4.29 28.17 40.78
CA GLU A 372 -3.69 27.99 42.10
C GLU A 372 -4.59 27.06 42.93
N GLY A 373 -3.99 26.22 43.79
CA GLY A 373 -4.68 25.71 45.00
C GLY A 373 -4.78 24.20 45.20
N SER A 374 -3.75 23.64 45.83
CA SER A 374 -3.74 22.73 47.01
C SER A 374 -4.88 21.75 47.31
N ALA A 375 -4.54 20.45 47.39
CA ALA A 375 -4.49 19.60 48.61
C ALA A 375 -4.53 18.11 48.23
#